data_AF-A0A1G1NKR8-F1
#
_entry.id   AF-A0A1G1NKR8-F1
#
_cell.length_a   1.000
_cell.length_b   1.000
_cell.length_c   1.000
_cell.angle_alpha   90.00
_cell.angle_beta   90.00
_cell.angle_gamma   90.00
#
_symmetry.space_group_name_H-M   'P 1'
#
loop_
_entity.id
_entity.type
_entity.pdbx_description
1 polymer ?
#
loop_
_entity_poly.entity_id
_entity_poly.type
_entity_poly.pdbx_seq_one_letter_code
_entity_poly.pdbx_strand_id
1 'polypeptide(L)' 'MKTRKSLQDKAELALKDAVREVIERHKKTGRPLAVWENGKVRHISAAEALSMNQSRRAVGTVQDSAREVKIRRAPRKR' A
#
# COMPACT_ATOMS: atom_id res chain seq x y z
N MET A 1 11.46 20.19 -9.17
CA MET A 1 10.05 20.55 -9.40
C MET A 1 9.17 19.65 -8.53
N LYS A 2 8.41 20.17 -7.55
CA LYS A 2 7.47 19.33 -6.77
C LYS A 2 6.28 19.00 -7.67
N THR A 3 6.10 17.73 -8.01
CA THR A 3 4.94 17.27 -8.78
C THR A 3 3.69 17.49 -7.93
N ARG A 4 2.69 18.18 -8.49
CA ARG A 4 1.39 18.31 -7.84
C ARG A 4 0.71 16.96 -7.89
N LYS A 5 0.27 16.45 -6.74
CA LYS A 5 -0.51 15.21 -6.64
C LYS A 5 -1.82 15.35 -7.41
N SER A 6 -2.18 14.32 -8.16
CA SER A 6 -3.48 14.26 -8.85
C SER A 6 -4.62 14.17 -7.83
N LEU A 7 -5.85 14.42 -8.28
CA LEU A 7 -7.04 14.23 -7.44
C LEU A 7 -7.15 12.77 -6.94
N GLN A 8 -6.81 11.82 -7.81
CA GLN A 8 -6.79 10.40 -7.49
C GLN A 8 -5.76 10.07 -6.39
N ASP A 9 -4.54 10.60 -6.50
CA ASP A 9 -3.51 10.40 -5.48
C ASP A 9 -3.95 10.96 -4.12
N LYS A 10 -4.64 12.11 -4.12
CA LYS A 10 -5.18 12.72 -2.90
C LYS A 10 -6.29 11.86 -2.29
N ALA A 11 -7.18 11.33 -3.11
CA ALA A 11 -8.25 10.44 -2.67
C ALA A 11 -7.69 9.15 -2.07
N GLU A 12 -6.67 8.56 -2.71
CA GLU A 12 -6.00 7.37 -2.20
C GLU A 12 -5.32 7.63 -0.86
N LEU A 13 -4.64 8.77 -0.71
CA LEU A 13 -4.03 9.16 0.57
C LEU A 13 -5.07 9.37 1.66
N ALA A 14 -6.16 10.08 1.36
CA ALA A 14 -7.25 10.30 2.32
C ALA A 14 -7.85 8.97 2.79
N LEU A 15 -8.05 8.02 1.87
CA LEU A 15 -8.55 6.69 2.21
C LEU A 15 -7.56 5.94 3.11
N LYS A 16 -6.26 5.98 2.79
CA LYS A 16 -5.21 5.36 3.61
C LYS A 16 -5.14 5.96 5.02
N ASP A 17 -5.29 7.28 5.13
CA ASP A 17 -5.29 7.98 6.40
C ASP A 17 -6.50 7.62 7.26
N ALA A 18 -7.70 7.60 6.68
CA ALA A 18 -8.91 7.17 7.36
C ALA A 18 -8.79 5.72 7.88
N VAL A 19 -8.27 4.79 7.06
CA VAL A 19 -8.07 3.40 7.46
C VAL A 19 -7.07 3.29 8.62
N ARG A 20 -5.99 4.09 8.61
CA ARG A 20 -5.01 4.13 9.69
C ARG A 20 -5.64 4.56 11.02
N GLU A 21 -6.46 5.61 11.02
CA GLU A 21 -7.15 6.09 12.22
C GLU A 21 -8.08 5.02 12.81
N VAL A 22 -8.81 4.30 11.96
CA VAL A 22 -9.69 3.19 12.37
C VAL A 22 -8.88 2.08 13.06
N ILE A 23 -7.75 1.68 12.47
CA ILE A 23 -6.86 0.66 13.06
C ILE A 23 -6.34 1.11 14.44
N GLU A 24 -5.90 2.37 14.56
CA GLU A 24 -5.41 2.91 15.83
C GLU A 24 -6.50 2.94 16.90
N ARG A 25 -7.73 3.34 16.55
CA ARG A 25 -8.87 3.33 17.46
C ARG A 25 -9.24 1.91 17.90
N HIS A 26 -9.24 0.96 16.99
CA HIS A 26 -9.54 -0.45 17.28
C HIS A 26 -8.44 -1.10 18.14
N LYS A 27 -7.18 -0.71 17.93
CA LYS A 27 -6.06 -1.09 18.80
C LYS A 27 -6.26 -0.60 20.24
N LYS A 28 -6.71 0.65 20.42
CA LYS A 28 -6.97 1.23 21.76
C LYS A 28 -8.17 0.60 22.46
N THR A 29 -9.20 0.24 21.69
CA THR A 29 -10.47 -0.28 22.24
C THR A 29 -10.52 -1.80 22.34
N GLY A 30 -9.51 -2.52 21.81
CA GLY A 30 -9.48 -3.98 21.78
C GLY A 30 -10.49 -4.61 20.82
N ARG A 31 -11.12 -3.82 19.94
CA ARG A 31 -12.16 -4.31 19.01
C ARG A 31 -11.53 -4.93 17.76
N PRO A 32 -12.01 -6.08 17.27
CA PRO A 32 -11.54 -6.63 16.01
C PRO A 32 -11.97 -5.76 14.82
N LEU A 33 -11.25 -5.89 13.71
CA LEU A 33 -11.58 -5.29 12.42
C LEU A 33 -12.23 -6.36 11.53
N ALA A 34 -13.37 -6.03 10.93
CA ALA A 34 -13.99 -6.88 9.92
C ALA A 34 -13.38 -6.55 8.55
N VAL A 35 -12.79 -7.55 7.89
CA VAL A 35 -12.20 -7.44 6.56
C VAL A 35 -12.91 -8.41 5.63
N TRP A 36 -13.21 -7.95 4.42
CA TRP A 36 -13.70 -8.81 3.36
C TRP A 36 -12.53 -9.47 2.65
N GLU A 37 -12.43 -10.79 2.73
CA GLU A 37 -11.36 -11.57 2.10
C GLU A 37 -11.98 -12.82 1.45
N ASN A 38 -11.72 -13.03 0.17
CA ASN A 38 -12.16 -14.21 -0.59
C ASN A 38 -13.68 -14.49 -0.49
N GLY A 39 -14.49 -13.44 -0.56
CA GLY A 39 -15.96 -13.56 -0.53
C GLY A 39 -16.54 -13.82 0.86
N LYS A 40 -15.72 -13.72 1.92
CA LYS A 40 -16.15 -13.93 3.32
C LYS A 40 -15.70 -12.77 4.20
N VAL A 41 -16.45 -12.53 5.27
CA VAL A 41 -16.05 -11.60 6.34
C VAL A 41 -15.11 -12.34 7.29
N ARG A 42 -13.91 -11.80 7.49
CA ARG A 42 -12.93 -12.28 8.45
C ARG A 42 -12.66 -11.19 9.47
N HIS A 43 -12.67 -11.56 10.75
CA HIS A 43 -12.28 -10.67 11.83
C HIS A 43 -10.79 -10.82 12.11
N ILE A 44 -10.06 -9.71 12.05
CA ILE A 44 -8.63 -9.67 12.35
C ILE A 44 -8.36 -8.70 13.50
N SER A 45 -7.28 -8.93 14.23
CA SER A 45 -6.85 -7.97 15.25
C SER A 45 -6.23 -6.72 14.61
N ALA A 46 -6.23 -5.60 15.32
CA ALA A 46 -5.54 -4.40 14.85
C ALA A 46 -4.02 -4.64 14.68
N ALA A 47 -3.41 -5.52 15.47
CA ALA A 47 -2.00 -5.89 15.33
C ALA A 47 -1.74 -6.69 14.04
N GLU A 48 -2.63 -7.63 13.72
CA GLU A 48 -2.57 -8.41 12.48
C GLU A 48 -2.71 -7.51 11.25
N ALA A 49 -3.65 -6.56 11.26
CA ALA A 49 -3.82 -5.59 10.19
C ALA A 49 -2.55 -4.75 9.93
N LEU A 50 -1.83 -4.35 10.99
CA LEU A 50 -0.58 -3.61 10.87
C LEU A 50 0.55 -4.46 10.29
N SER A 51 0.65 -5.73 10.70
CA SER A 51 1.65 -6.67 10.18
C SER A 51 1.46 -6.92 8.69
N MET A 52 0.21 -7.15 8.23
CA MET A 52 -0.09 -7.38 6.81
C MET A 52 0.34 -6.21 5.91
N ASN A 53 0.21 -4.96 6.39
CA ASN A 53 0.62 -3.77 5.64
C ASN A 53 2.16 -3.70 5.47
N GLN A 54 2.92 -4.09 6.49
CA GLN A 54 4.38 -4.08 6.45
C GLN A 54 4.93 -5.13 5.48
N SER A 55 4.37 -6.33 5.48
CA SER A 55 4.77 -7.41 4.56
C SER A 55 4.54 -7.03 3.09
N ARG A 56 3.45 -6.31 2.78
CA ARG A 56 3.17 -5.86 1.39
C ARG A 56 4.11 -4.75 0.92
N ARG A 57 4.54 -3.85 1.81
CA ARG A 57 5.50 -2.79 1.46
C ARG A 57 6.89 -3.32 1.14
N ALA A 58 7.32 -4.41 1.78
CA ALA A 58 8.62 -5.02 1.53
C ALA A 58 8.74 -5.67 0.13
N VAL A 59 7.62 -6.10 -0.46
CA VAL A 59 7.59 -6.76 -1.79
C VAL A 59 7.63 -5.73 -2.94
N GLY A 60 7.17 -4.50 -2.71
CA GLY A 60 7.15 -3.44 -3.73
C GLY A 60 8.53 -2.89 -4.12
N THR A 61 9.54 -3.03 -3.26
CA THR A 61 10.88 -2.45 -3.48
C THR A 61 11.74 -3.22 -4.49
N VAL A 62 11.35 -4.43 -4.88
CA VAL A 62 12.14 -5.29 -5.77
C VAL A 62 11.70 -5.19 -7.24
N GLN A 63 10.50 -4.63 -7.52
CA GLN A 63 9.95 -4.58 -8.88
C GLN A 63 10.17 -3.25 -9.62
N ASP A 64 10.40 -2.15 -8.90
CA ASP A 64 10.63 -0.84 -9.53
C ASP A 64 12.08 -0.64 -10.03
N SER A 65 13.08 -1.33 -9.47
CA SER A 65 14.48 -1.25 -9.92
C SER A 65 14.74 -2.00 -11.25
N ALA A 66 13.88 -2.95 -11.62
CA ALA A 66 14.05 -3.77 -12.83
C ALA A 66 13.53 -3.08 -14.12
N ARG A 67 12.75 -2.00 -14.00
CA ARG A 67 12.21 -1.26 -15.16
C ARG A 67 13.13 -0.14 -15.64
N GLU A 68 14.04 0.36 -14.81
CA GLU A 68 14.88 1.52 -15.14
C GLU A 68 16.14 1.17 -15.96
N VAL A 69 16.61 -0.09 -15.93
CA VAL A 69 17.87 -0.49 -16.59
C VAL A 69 17.69 -0.91 -18.06
N LYS A 70 16.46 -1.10 -18.55
CA LYS A 70 16.22 -1.67 -19.91
C LYS A 70 16.11 -0.65 -21.05
N ILE A 71 16.18 0.66 -20.77
CA ILE A 71 16.05 1.72 -21.79
C ILE A 71 17.42 2.19 -22.36
N ARG A 72 18.55 1.69 -21.85
CA ARG A 72 19.87 2.03 -22.38
C ARG A 72 20.59 0.83 -22.99
N ARG A 73 20.21 0.42 -24.21
CA ARG A 73 21.15 -0.29 -25.09
C ARG A 73 20.86 -0.13 -26.58
N ALA A 74 21.87 0.48 -27.23
CA ALA A 74 22.32 0.35 -28.62
C ALA A 74 21.97 1.48 -29.61
N PRO A 75 22.95 2.33 -29.99
CA PRO A 75 22.92 2.94 -31.32
C PRO A 75 23.15 1.84 -32.38
N ARG A 76 22.19 1.69 -33.29
CA ARG A 76 22.30 0.90 -34.52
C ARG A 76 23.48 1.42 -35.34
N LYS A 77 24.47 0.56 -35.62
CA LYS A 77 25.41 0.75 -36.73
C LYS A 77 24.69 0.48 -38.05
N ARG A 78 24.65 1.45 -38.95
CA ARG A 78 25.10 1.31 -40.35
C ARG A 78 25.11 2.68 -41.02
#